data_AF-A0A0A2ALF3-F1
#
_entry.id   AF-A0A0A2ALF3-F1
#
_cell.length_a   1.000
_cell.length_b   1.000
_cell.length_c   1.000
_cell.angle_alpha   90.00
_cell.angle_beta   90.00
_cell.angle_gamma   90.00
#
_symmetry.space_group_name_H-M   'P 1'
#
loop_
_entity.id
_entity.type
_entity.pdbx_description
1 polymer ?
#
loop_
_entity_poly.entity_id
_entity_poly.type
_entity_poly.pdbx_seq_one_letter_code
_entity_poly.pdbx_strand_id
1 'polypeptide(L)'
;MSKKETTNHRDVRNQNYEAKKMNNSENFMKKKDKDLPWWVELLFVQIGLPDKLLIKILKAKKTSKDYIKNDKKSIIIFFFVITTLAYFYPVIKHAKNKLDCEAIAKNYIIKNKNIIGINNRELKMISTNFCYGGEEIYEIENLKN
;
A
#
# COMPACT_ATOMS: atom_id res chain seq x y z
N MET A 1 -81.54 18.07 61.26
CA MET A 1 -81.34 17.79 59.82
C MET A 1 -79.99 17.08 59.70
N SER A 2 -79.98 15.75 59.79
CA SER A 2 -79.93 14.79 58.66
C SER A 2 -78.51 14.39 58.23
N LYS A 3 -78.08 13.22 58.76
CA LYS A 3 -77.44 12.06 58.06
C LYS A 3 -76.03 12.27 57.44
N LYS A 4 -75.06 11.35 57.46
CA LYS A 4 -75.03 9.88 57.68
C LYS A 4 -73.57 9.36 57.79
N GLU A 5 -73.34 8.38 58.68
CA GLU A 5 -72.62 7.09 58.52
C GLU A 5 -71.19 7.03 57.90
N THR A 6 -70.13 6.79 58.69
CA THR A 6 -69.42 5.50 58.99
C THR A 6 -68.48 4.94 57.91
N THR A 7 -67.20 4.69 58.25
CA THR A 7 -66.58 3.33 58.29
C THR A 7 -65.07 3.39 58.63
N ASN A 8 -64.64 2.50 59.53
CA ASN A 8 -63.25 2.18 59.85
C ASN A 8 -62.73 1.09 58.90
N HIS A 9 -61.43 1.10 58.56
CA HIS A 9 -60.63 -0.13 58.62
C HIS A 9 -59.13 0.20 58.80
N ARG A 10 -58.58 -0.26 59.92
CA ARG A 10 -57.14 -0.45 60.10
C ARG A 10 -56.74 -1.67 59.27
N ASP A 11 -55.71 -1.56 58.45
CA ASP A 11 -54.85 -2.71 58.18
C ASP A 11 -53.41 -2.26 58.02
N VAL A 12 -52.66 -2.50 59.10
CA VAL A 12 -51.21 -2.48 59.16
C VAL A 12 -50.74 -3.70 58.39
N ARG A 13 -50.13 -3.51 57.22
CA ARG A 13 -49.40 -4.56 56.53
C ARG A 13 -47.92 -4.19 56.43
N ASN A 14 -47.22 -4.39 57.53
CA ASN A 14 -45.80 -4.72 57.46
C ASN A 14 -45.68 -6.10 56.82
N GLN A 15 -44.84 -6.24 55.78
CA GLN A 15 -43.84 -7.31 55.68
C GLN A 15 -43.10 -7.21 54.34
N ASN A 16 -41.86 -6.73 54.44
CA ASN A 16 -40.66 -7.17 53.74
C ASN A 16 -40.88 -8.18 52.61
N TYR A 17 -40.83 -7.71 51.37
CA TYR A 17 -40.45 -8.54 50.23
C TYR A 17 -39.27 -7.88 49.52
N GLU A 18 -38.10 -8.42 49.87
CA GLU A 18 -36.91 -8.53 49.03
C GLU A 18 -36.48 -7.26 48.30
N ALA A 19 -35.55 -6.55 48.94
CA ALA A 19 -34.52 -5.81 48.23
C ALA A 19 -33.80 -6.77 47.27
N LYS A 20 -34.35 -6.90 46.07
CA LYS A 20 -33.74 -7.59 44.95
C LYS A 20 -32.46 -6.83 44.62
N LYS A 21 -31.37 -7.30 45.20
CA LYS A 21 -29.99 -6.95 44.87
C LYS A 21 -29.84 -7.16 43.36
N MET A 22 -30.07 -6.10 42.58
CA MET A 22 -29.83 -6.08 41.14
C MET A 22 -28.32 -6.10 40.95
N ASN A 23 -27.74 -7.30 40.97
CA ASN A 23 -26.43 -7.57 40.41
C ASN A 23 -26.55 -7.62 38.88
N ASN A 24 -27.08 -6.56 38.26
CA ASN A 24 -26.65 -6.26 36.91
C ASN A 24 -25.45 -5.35 37.11
N SER A 25 -24.24 -5.93 37.10
CA SER A 25 -23.13 -5.19 36.55
C SER A 25 -23.54 -4.91 35.11
N GLU A 26 -24.20 -3.78 34.89
CA GLU A 26 -24.21 -3.15 33.59
C GLU A 26 -22.74 -3.03 33.19
N ASN A 27 -22.27 -4.01 32.42
CA ASN A 27 -21.21 -3.79 31.47
C ASN A 27 -21.80 -2.84 30.41
N PHE A 28 -22.14 -1.61 30.82
CA PHE A 28 -21.89 -0.46 29.99
C PHE A 28 -20.38 -0.48 29.79
N MET A 29 -19.94 -1.24 28.78
CA MET A 29 -18.79 -0.86 28.01
C MET A 29 -19.11 0.57 27.55
N LYS A 30 -18.75 1.55 28.40
CA LYS A 30 -18.60 2.93 28.01
C LYS A 30 -17.66 2.84 26.83
N LYS A 31 -18.22 2.91 25.62
CA LYS A 31 -17.45 3.20 24.43
C LYS A 31 -16.85 4.54 24.79
N LYS A 32 -15.59 4.53 25.25
CA LYS A 32 -14.83 5.75 25.46
C LYS A 32 -15.00 6.54 24.18
N ASP A 33 -15.60 7.72 24.28
CA ASP A 33 -15.58 8.67 23.18
C ASP A 33 -14.12 8.76 22.78
N LYS A 34 -13.83 8.29 21.57
CA LYS A 34 -12.46 8.19 21.10
C LYS A 34 -12.03 9.62 20.88
N ASP A 35 -11.19 10.14 21.78
CA ASP A 35 -10.54 11.43 21.65
C ASP A 35 -10.07 11.59 20.19
N LEU A 36 -10.41 12.73 19.60
CA LEU A 36 -10.09 12.98 18.20
C LEU A 36 -8.56 12.87 18.04
N PRO A 37 -8.07 12.26 16.96
CA PRO A 37 -6.64 12.08 16.75
C PRO A 37 -5.89 13.41 16.88
N TRP A 38 -4.72 13.43 17.51
CA TRP A 38 -3.93 14.65 17.76
C TRP A 38 -3.69 15.55 16.52
N TRP A 39 -3.61 14.96 15.33
CA TRP A 39 -3.52 15.68 14.04
C TRP A 39 -4.76 16.54 13.72
N VAL A 40 -5.92 16.23 14.31
CA VAL A 40 -7.18 16.94 14.11
C VAL A 40 -7.16 18.29 14.84
N GLU A 41 -6.63 18.35 16.05
CA GLU A 41 -6.46 19.62 16.78
C GLU A 41 -5.56 20.58 16.01
N LEU A 42 -4.49 20.07 15.40
CA LEU A 42 -3.60 20.87 14.54
C LEU A 42 -4.33 21.44 13.31
N LEU A 43 -5.17 20.64 12.65
CA LEU A 43 -5.94 21.05 11.47
C LEU A 43 -7.03 22.09 11.80
N PHE A 44 -7.60 22.03 13.01
CA PHE A 44 -8.57 23.01 13.46
C PHE A 44 -7.92 24.33 13.88
N VAL A 45 -6.80 24.29 14.60
CA VAL A 45 -6.18 25.49 15.17
C VAL A 45 -5.41 26.31 14.14
N GLN A 46 -4.72 25.68 13.19
CA GLN A 46 -3.84 26.39 12.24
C GLN A 46 -4.49 26.65 10.87
N ILE A 47 -5.41 25.78 10.44
CA ILE A 47 -5.94 25.78 9.05
C ILE A 47 -7.45 26.11 9.02
N GLY A 48 -8.16 26.00 10.14
CA GLY A 48 -9.60 26.29 10.21
C GLY A 48 -10.43 25.31 9.38
N LEU A 49 -10.17 24.01 9.52
CA LEU A 49 -10.82 22.98 8.70
C LEU A 49 -12.34 22.91 8.97
N PRO A 50 -13.21 23.04 7.95
CA PRO A 50 -14.66 22.94 8.13
C PRO A 50 -15.11 21.51 8.48
N ASP A 51 -16.04 21.40 9.43
CA ASP A 51 -16.54 20.12 9.98
C ASP A 51 -16.99 19.11 8.92
N LYS A 52 -17.57 19.60 7.81
CA LYS A 52 -18.02 18.76 6.68
C LYS A 52 -16.86 18.02 6.00
N LEU A 53 -15.67 18.62 5.94
CA LEU A 53 -14.47 17.96 5.41
C LEU A 53 -13.96 16.90 6.38
N LEU A 54 -14.01 17.18 7.67
CA LEU A 54 -13.57 16.26 8.70
C LEU A 54 -14.41 14.98 8.74
N ILE A 55 -15.73 15.12 8.65
CA ILE A 55 -16.64 13.97 8.57
C ILE A 55 -16.34 13.14 7.31
N LYS A 56 -16.05 13.78 6.17
CA LYS A 56 -15.66 13.07 4.94
C LYS A 56 -14.35 12.31 5.11
N ILE A 57 -13.32 12.94 5.69
CA ILE A 57 -12.02 12.32 5.92
C ILE A 57 -12.14 11.14 6.89
N LEU A 58 -12.89 11.29 7.98
CA LEU A 58 -13.14 10.23 8.94
C LEU A 58 -13.92 9.06 8.32
N LYS A 59 -14.92 9.34 7.49
CA LYS A 59 -15.68 8.32 6.75
C LYS A 59 -14.78 7.60 5.75
N ALA A 60 -14.00 8.33 4.96
CA ALA A 60 -13.04 7.78 4.01
C ALA A 60 -11.96 6.92 4.70
N LYS A 61 -11.44 7.39 5.85
CA LYS A 61 -10.49 6.66 6.69
C LYS A 61 -11.09 5.36 7.24
N LYS A 62 -12.35 5.39 7.66
CA LYS A 62 -13.05 4.19 8.14
C LYS A 62 -13.20 3.18 7.00
N THR A 63 -13.71 3.61 5.85
CA THR A 63 -13.87 2.72 4.68
C THR A 63 -12.54 2.16 4.22
N SER A 64 -11.47 2.97 4.12
CA SER A 64 -10.15 2.48 3.71
C SER A 64 -9.56 1.49 4.71
N LYS A 65 -9.77 1.72 6.02
CA LYS A 65 -9.34 0.77 7.07
C LYS A 65 -10.07 -0.56 6.95
N ASP A 66 -11.36 -0.55 6.62
CA ASP A 66 -12.16 -1.75 6.43
C ASP A 66 -11.70 -2.53 5.18
N TYR A 67 -11.41 -1.85 4.06
CA TYR A 67 -10.82 -2.47 2.87
C TYR A 67 -9.43 -3.06 3.14
N ILE A 68 -8.53 -2.33 3.81
CA ILE A 68 -7.20 -2.82 4.15
C ILE A 68 -7.27 -4.04 5.09
N LYS A 69 -8.25 -4.06 6.00
CA LYS A 69 -8.46 -5.20 6.90
C LYS A 69 -9.01 -6.41 6.16
N ASN A 70 -9.95 -6.22 5.24
CA ASN A 70 -10.58 -7.27 4.46
C ASN A 70 -9.59 -7.90 3.46
N ASP A 71 -8.81 -7.07 2.76
CA ASP A 71 -7.97 -7.49 1.63
C ASP A 71 -6.45 -7.44 1.93
N LYS A 72 -6.07 -7.52 3.22
CA LYS A 72 -4.67 -7.47 3.67
C LYS A 72 -3.76 -8.44 2.90
N LYS A 73 -4.26 -9.65 2.58
CA LYS A 73 -3.51 -10.66 1.83
C LYS A 73 -3.22 -10.22 0.40
N SER A 74 -4.19 -9.62 -0.28
CA SER A 74 -4.04 -9.11 -1.65
C SER A 74 -3.03 -7.97 -1.71
N ILE A 75 -3.11 -7.04 -0.75
CA ILE A 75 -2.17 -5.91 -0.63
C ILE A 75 -0.73 -6.40 -0.43
N ILE A 76 -0.52 -7.38 0.45
CA ILE A 76 0.80 -7.97 0.69
C ILE A 76 1.35 -8.63 -0.58
N ILE A 77 0.53 -9.40 -1.30
CA ILE A 77 0.93 -10.05 -2.56
C ILE A 77 1.32 -8.99 -3.60
N PHE A 78 0.54 -7.91 -3.73
CA PHE A 78 0.84 -6.82 -4.65
C PHE A 78 2.20 -6.17 -4.36
N PHE A 79 2.48 -5.86 -3.09
CA PHE A 79 3.79 -5.33 -2.70
C PHE A 79 4.92 -6.33 -2.97
N PHE A 80 4.68 -7.62 -2.70
CA PHE A 80 5.67 -8.67 -2.98
C PHE A 80 6.01 -8.75 -4.48
N VAL A 81 5.01 -8.66 -5.36
CA VAL A 81 5.22 -8.63 -6.82
C VAL A 81 6.03 -7.39 -7.23
N ILE A 82 5.69 -6.21 -6.71
CA ILE A 82 6.44 -4.97 -7.01
C ILE A 82 7.89 -5.08 -6.55
N THR A 83 8.14 -5.56 -5.33
CA THR A 83 9.49 -5.73 -4.80
C THR A 83 10.30 -6.70 -5.65
N THR A 84 9.67 -7.79 -6.08
CA THR A 84 10.31 -8.77 -6.98
C THR A 84 10.68 -8.14 -8.32
N LEU A 85 9.75 -7.41 -8.96
CA LEU A 85 10.03 -6.70 -10.21
C LEU A 85 11.14 -5.65 -10.06
N ALA A 86 11.13 -4.90 -8.96
CA ALA A 86 12.17 -3.91 -8.67
C ALA A 86 13.55 -4.54 -8.47
N TYR A 87 13.61 -5.71 -7.81
CA TYR A 87 14.85 -6.46 -7.61
C TYR A 87 15.45 -6.97 -8.93
N PHE A 88 14.61 -7.46 -9.85
CA PHE A 88 15.07 -7.94 -11.16
C PHE A 88 15.26 -6.84 -12.21
N TYR A 89 14.76 -5.63 -11.97
CA TYR A 89 14.92 -4.48 -12.88
C TYR A 89 16.37 -4.23 -13.33
N PRO A 90 17.41 -4.19 -12.46
CA PRO A 90 18.78 -3.98 -12.90
C PRO A 90 19.28 -5.09 -13.85
N VAL A 91 18.86 -6.35 -13.63
CA VAL A 91 19.23 -7.47 -14.50
C VAL A 91 18.62 -7.31 -15.89
N ILE A 92 17.33 -6.95 -15.94
CA ILE A 92 16.61 -6.69 -17.20
C ILE A 92 17.24 -5.50 -17.93
N LYS A 93 17.55 -4.42 -17.20
CA LYS A 93 18.21 -3.22 -17.75
C LYS A 93 19.59 -3.55 -18.31
N HIS A 94 20.39 -4.32 -17.56
CA HIS A 94 21.71 -4.74 -18.01
C HIS A 94 21.63 -5.61 -19.28
N ALA A 95 20.70 -6.57 -19.33
CA ALA A 95 20.48 -7.40 -20.51
C ALA A 95 20.04 -6.57 -21.74
N LYS A 96 19.14 -5.59 -21.55
CA LYS A 96 18.73 -4.67 -22.62
C LYS A 96 19.90 -3.84 -23.16
N ASN A 97 20.64 -3.19 -22.27
CA ASN A 97 21.80 -2.38 -22.66
C ASN A 97 22.85 -3.21 -23.42
N LYS A 98 23.07 -4.47 -23.00
CA LYS A 98 23.98 -5.39 -23.70
C LYS A 98 23.48 -5.68 -25.12
N LEU A 99 22.20 -5.97 -25.28
CA LEU A 99 21.59 -6.28 -26.59
C LEU A 99 21.59 -5.05 -27.51
N ASP A 100 21.29 -3.87 -26.97
CA ASP A 100 21.34 -2.60 -27.69
C ASP A 100 22.76 -2.29 -28.15
N CYS A 101 23.75 -2.47 -27.27
CA CYS A 101 25.15 -2.32 -27.65
C CYS A 101 25.54 -3.30 -28.76
N GLU A 102 25.18 -4.59 -28.66
CA GLU A 102 25.49 -5.59 -29.69
C GLU A 102 24.94 -5.17 -31.06
N ALA A 103 23.69 -4.68 -31.10
CA ALA A 103 23.06 -4.20 -32.33
C ALA A 103 23.77 -2.97 -32.92
N ILE A 104 24.12 -1.99 -32.08
CA ILE A 104 24.85 -0.78 -32.50
C ILE A 104 26.25 -1.16 -33.02
N ALA A 105 26.96 -2.03 -32.31
CA ALA A 105 28.29 -2.48 -32.66
C ALA A 105 28.29 -3.24 -34.01
N LYS A 106 27.33 -4.14 -34.23
CA LYS A 106 27.17 -4.83 -35.54
C LYS A 106 26.98 -3.84 -36.67
N ASN A 107 26.09 -2.87 -36.50
CA ASN A 107 25.83 -1.84 -37.52
C ASN A 107 27.08 -0.99 -37.79
N TYR A 108 27.82 -0.63 -36.75
CA TYR A 108 29.08 0.11 -36.87
C TYR A 108 30.15 -0.68 -37.63
N ILE A 109 30.36 -1.95 -37.27
CA ILE A 109 31.35 -2.84 -37.92
C ILE A 109 31.02 -3.01 -39.41
N ILE A 110 29.76 -3.33 -39.74
CA ILE A 110 29.33 -3.54 -41.13
C ILE A 110 29.53 -2.25 -41.95
N LYS A 111 29.09 -1.11 -41.41
CA LYS A 111 29.12 0.18 -42.12
C LYS A 111 30.53 0.73 -42.30
N ASN A 112 31.38 0.67 -41.28
CA ASN A 112 32.67 1.37 -41.28
C ASN A 112 33.80 0.55 -41.93
N LYS A 113 33.70 -0.79 -41.92
CA LYS A 113 34.75 -1.67 -42.44
C LYS A 113 34.41 -2.32 -43.80
N ASN A 114 33.23 -2.02 -44.37
CA ASN A 114 32.73 -2.60 -45.62
C ASN A 114 32.98 -4.12 -45.69
N ILE A 115 32.70 -4.83 -44.59
CA ILE A 115 33.03 -6.25 -44.47
C ILE A 115 31.96 -7.08 -45.18
N ILE A 116 32.05 -7.08 -46.50
CA ILE A 116 31.22 -7.91 -47.38
C ILE A 116 31.79 -9.33 -47.29
N GLY A 117 31.28 -10.14 -46.37
CA GLY A 117 31.64 -11.56 -46.25
C GLY A 117 31.92 -12.09 -44.85
N ILE A 118 31.86 -11.28 -43.79
CA ILE A 118 32.00 -11.79 -42.41
C ILE A 118 30.82 -12.70 -42.05
N ASN A 119 31.12 -13.82 -41.39
CA ASN A 119 30.10 -14.72 -40.87
C ASN A 119 29.32 -14.04 -39.73
N ASN A 120 28.00 -14.21 -39.67
CA ASN A 120 27.15 -13.65 -38.60
C ASN A 120 27.60 -14.10 -37.19
N ARG A 121 28.18 -15.29 -37.06
CA ARG A 121 28.74 -15.80 -35.79
C ARG A 121 29.97 -15.01 -35.34
N GLU A 122 30.85 -14.68 -36.28
CA GLU A 122 32.07 -13.92 -36.04
C GLU A 122 31.75 -12.47 -35.77
N LEU A 123 30.84 -11.87 -36.55
CA LEU A 123 30.29 -10.55 -36.29
C LEU A 123 29.72 -10.44 -34.87
N LYS A 124 29.00 -11.47 -34.41
CA LYS A 124 28.44 -11.53 -33.06
C LYS A 124 29.52 -11.61 -31.98
N MET A 125 30.59 -12.38 -32.21
CA MET A 125 31.72 -12.46 -31.27
C MET A 125 32.36 -11.08 -31.13
N ILE A 126 32.75 -10.48 -32.25
CA ILE A 126 33.44 -9.18 -32.29
C ILE A 126 32.55 -8.09 -31.68
N SER A 127 31.27 -8.02 -32.06
CA SER A 127 30.34 -7.03 -31.52
C SER A 127 30.16 -7.17 -30.00
N THR A 128 30.17 -8.41 -29.50
CA THR A 128 30.06 -8.67 -28.06
C THR A 128 31.32 -8.24 -27.33
N ASN A 129 32.50 -8.60 -27.83
CA ASN A 129 33.79 -8.22 -27.23
C ASN A 129 33.98 -6.71 -27.23
N PHE A 130 33.60 -6.03 -28.31
CA PHE A 130 33.60 -4.57 -28.37
C PHE A 130 32.71 -3.93 -27.31
N CYS A 131 31.50 -4.47 -27.10
CA CYS A 131 30.60 -4.02 -26.04
C CYS A 131 31.13 -4.25 -24.63
N TYR A 132 32.12 -5.13 -24.47
CA TYR A 132 32.84 -5.35 -23.22
C TYR A 132 34.14 -4.54 -23.11
N GLY A 133 34.41 -3.63 -24.07
CA GLY A 133 35.62 -2.80 -24.09
C GLY A 133 36.83 -3.46 -24.76
N GLY A 134 36.62 -4.54 -25.52
CA GLY A 134 37.67 -5.16 -26.32
C GLY A 134 38.01 -4.34 -27.57
N GLU A 135 39.29 -4.32 -27.92
CA GLU A 135 39.83 -3.57 -29.07
C GLU A 135 39.91 -4.39 -30.38
N GLU A 136 39.37 -5.62 -30.39
CA GLU A 136 39.49 -6.57 -31.51
C GLU A 136 38.97 -6.03 -32.87
N ILE A 137 38.09 -5.02 -32.87
CA ILE A 137 37.65 -4.35 -34.11
C ILE A 137 38.80 -3.60 -34.80
N TYR A 138 39.73 -3.03 -34.03
CA TYR A 138 40.86 -2.27 -34.57
C TYR A 138 41.93 -3.20 -35.15
N GLU A 139 42.05 -4.43 -34.67
CA GLU A 139 42.95 -5.43 -35.26
C GLU A 139 42.51 -5.83 -36.68
N ILE A 140 41.19 -5.91 -36.94
CA ILE A 140 40.63 -6.15 -38.28
C ILE A 140 40.95 -4.98 -39.24
N GLU A 141 41.10 -3.76 -38.73
CA GLU A 141 41.56 -2.60 -39.51
C GLU A 141 43.01 -2.75 -39.91
N ASN A 142 43.87 -3.13 -38.96
CA ASN A 142 45.32 -3.18 -39.15
C ASN A 142 45.77 -4.31 -40.08
N LEU A 143 44.94 -5.34 -40.31
CA LEU A 143 45.22 -6.44 -41.25
C LEU A 143 44.93 -6.10 -42.72
N LYS A 144 44.22 -5.00 -43.00
CA LYS A 144 43.90 -4.55 -44.36
C LYS A 144 44.86 -3.48 -44.93
N ASN A 145 45.86 -3.07 -44.15
CA ASN A 145 46.92 -2.15 -44.58
C ASN A 145 48.16 -2.89 -45.06
#